data_AF-M3N6E9-F1
#
_entry.id   AF-M3N6E9-F1
#
_cell.length_a   1.000
_cell.length_b   1.000
_cell.length_c   1.000
_cell.angle_alpha   90.00
_cell.angle_beta   90.00
_cell.angle_gamma   90.00
#
_symmetry.space_group_name_H-M   'P 1'
#
loop_
_entity.id
_entity.type
_entity.pdbx_description
1 polymer ?
#
loop_
_entity_poly.entity_id
_entity_poly.type
_entity_poly.pdbx_seq_one_letter_code
_entity_poly.pdbx_strand_id
1 'polypeptide(L)'
;MKTKRWCFEMPLDFSNLNEEPLKIQIKAEFFKDKKFLYSEDKIDFMLSYQHPNATLPILWGEAKRGDFDDLDKAFTQLLLTIGKHKFHAHHTPPYLCAFNAFRMEFIAFNDTITSFLYKSDIDFSIPPSNHNTEGFKHALDAFKAMCKPHKLVFDFKTQSQECKEFIKNHLNSSHLHNKIQIDKNNFFTIYQKWLEIVKPTIDINWEVAKAKGILDADYYLADLLSDGDKTIIEKLHTILRSSHYKLNRGVNELGKMDFMEVGFTDSQQAHQEFWSVYERPPKLEFQASILERRDLLVPSDVRERKGAYFTPKIWVEKSQEYLAKALGQDYQEDYIIWDCAGGTGNLLRGLLNKANLYLSTLDS
;
A
#
# COMPACT_ATOMS: atom_id res chain seq x y z
N MET A 1 -8.83 3.62 -54.87
CA MET A 1 -8.80 4.64 -53.79
C MET A 1 -9.97 4.38 -52.85
N LYS A 2 -9.73 3.79 -51.67
CA LYS A 2 -10.74 3.71 -50.60
C LYS A 2 -10.50 4.89 -49.66
N THR A 3 -11.46 5.81 -49.64
CA THR A 3 -11.49 6.98 -48.75
C THR A 3 -11.60 6.50 -47.30
N LYS A 4 -10.55 6.73 -46.50
CA LYS A 4 -10.62 6.68 -45.03
C LYS A 4 -11.58 7.79 -44.61
N ARG A 5 -12.80 7.40 -44.21
CA ARG A 5 -13.76 8.30 -43.56
C ARG A 5 -13.23 8.55 -42.15
N TRP A 6 -12.60 9.70 -41.94
CA TRP A 6 -12.30 10.19 -40.61
C TRP A 6 -13.63 10.45 -39.92
N CYS A 7 -14.07 9.53 -39.05
CA CYS A 7 -15.12 9.85 -38.09
C CYS A 7 -14.46 10.80 -37.10
N PHE A 8 -14.70 12.10 -37.25
CA PHE A 8 -14.53 13.03 -36.16
C PHE A 8 -15.54 12.61 -35.09
N GLU A 9 -15.08 11.94 -34.03
CA GLU A 9 -15.88 11.84 -32.82
C GLU A 9 -16.14 13.27 -32.35
N MET A 10 -17.42 13.61 -32.18
CA MET A 10 -17.77 14.88 -31.55
C MET A 10 -17.16 14.93 -30.14
N PRO A 11 -16.61 16.07 -29.71
CA PRO A 11 -16.12 16.23 -28.34
C PRO A 11 -17.23 15.85 -27.36
N LEU A 12 -16.90 15.01 -26.38
CA LEU A 12 -17.83 14.70 -25.29
C LEU A 12 -18.07 15.98 -24.49
N ASP A 13 -19.34 16.36 -24.37
CA ASP A 13 -19.76 17.53 -23.60
C ASP A 13 -20.79 17.10 -22.56
N PHE A 14 -20.40 17.18 -21.29
CA PHE A 14 -21.27 16.88 -20.14
C PHE A 14 -21.61 18.13 -19.34
N SER A 15 -21.28 19.33 -19.84
CA SER A 15 -21.35 20.61 -19.09
C SER A 15 -22.74 20.91 -18.50
N ASN A 16 -23.81 20.42 -19.13
CA ASN A 16 -25.19 20.62 -18.69
C ASN A 16 -25.72 19.53 -17.73
N LEU A 17 -24.91 18.54 -17.38
CA LEU A 17 -25.33 17.43 -16.51
C LEU A 17 -25.10 17.76 -15.03
N ASN A 18 -26.14 17.51 -14.24
CA ASN A 18 -26.02 17.41 -12.78
C ASN A 18 -25.26 16.13 -12.40
N GLU A 19 -24.83 16.04 -11.14
CA GLU A 19 -23.95 14.98 -10.63
C GLU A 19 -24.48 13.55 -10.89
N GLU A 20 -25.76 13.28 -10.58
CA GLU A 20 -26.37 11.96 -10.80
C GLU A 20 -26.43 11.55 -12.29
N PRO A 21 -27.02 12.36 -13.20
CA PRO A 21 -26.93 12.09 -14.64
C PRO A 21 -25.51 11.95 -15.17
N LEU A 22 -24.56 12.72 -14.61
CA LEU A 22 -23.15 12.66 -14.99
C LEU A 22 -22.56 11.29 -14.65
N LYS A 23 -22.77 10.76 -13.44
CA LYS A 23 -22.30 9.42 -13.04
C LYS A 23 -22.77 8.33 -14.01
N ILE A 24 -24.07 8.33 -14.32
CA ILE A 24 -24.68 7.37 -15.25
C ILE A 24 -24.03 7.47 -16.64
N GLN A 25 -23.85 8.70 -17.13
CA GLN A 25 -23.27 8.93 -18.45
C GLN A 25 -21.79 8.54 -18.51
N ILE A 26 -21.02 8.84 -17.46
CA ILE A 26 -19.62 8.43 -17.33
C ILE A 26 -19.50 6.91 -17.31
N LYS A 27 -20.34 6.22 -16.53
CA LYS A 27 -20.41 4.75 -16.54
C LYS A 27 -20.72 4.21 -17.94
N ALA A 28 -21.74 4.78 -18.59
CA ALA A 28 -22.18 4.35 -19.92
C ALA A 28 -21.12 4.60 -21.00
N GLU A 29 -20.32 5.67 -20.89
CA GLU A 29 -19.37 6.05 -21.93
C GLU A 29 -18.00 5.37 -21.78
N PHE A 30 -17.50 5.30 -20.54
CA PHE A 30 -16.14 4.84 -20.26
C PHE A 30 -16.08 3.39 -19.73
N PHE A 31 -17.15 2.89 -19.13
CA PHE A 31 -17.20 1.57 -18.47
C PHE A 31 -18.28 0.66 -19.06
N LYS A 32 -18.25 0.49 -20.39
CA LYS A 32 -19.26 -0.25 -21.19
C LYS A 32 -19.29 -1.76 -20.97
N ASP A 33 -18.21 -2.33 -20.42
CA ASP A 33 -18.09 -3.78 -20.22
C ASP A 33 -19.12 -4.25 -19.17
N LYS A 34 -19.93 -5.25 -19.54
CA LYS A 34 -21.02 -5.78 -18.69
C LYS A 34 -20.52 -6.44 -17.42
N LYS A 35 -19.23 -6.80 -17.35
CA LYS A 35 -18.61 -7.33 -16.13
C LYS A 35 -18.65 -6.34 -14.96
N PHE A 36 -18.72 -5.04 -15.26
CA PHE A 36 -18.66 -4.01 -14.23
C PHE A 36 -20.00 -3.87 -13.55
N LEU A 37 -20.00 -4.22 -12.27
CA LEU A 37 -21.09 -3.98 -11.35
C LEU A 37 -20.93 -2.57 -10.80
N TYR A 38 -21.90 -1.72 -11.16
CA TYR A 38 -21.97 -0.35 -10.68
C TYR A 38 -22.86 -0.29 -9.44
N SER A 39 -22.38 0.39 -8.40
CA SER A 39 -23.13 0.67 -7.19
C SER A 39 -22.81 2.05 -6.66
N GLU A 40 -23.76 2.60 -5.91
CA GLU A 40 -23.62 3.85 -5.16
C GLU A 40 -24.02 3.54 -3.72
N ASP A 41 -23.18 3.95 -2.75
CA ASP A 41 -23.48 3.85 -1.32
C ASP A 41 -22.85 5.05 -0.59
N LYS A 42 -21.87 4.83 0.29
CA LYS A 42 -21.11 5.90 0.93
C LYS A 42 -20.15 6.59 -0.04
N ILE A 43 -19.72 5.87 -1.07
CA ILE A 43 -18.89 6.37 -2.16
C ILE A 43 -19.80 6.55 -3.38
N ASP A 44 -19.69 7.72 -4.01
CA ASP A 44 -20.52 8.15 -5.13
C ASP A 44 -20.45 7.25 -6.37
N PHE A 45 -19.29 6.68 -6.64
CA PHE A 45 -19.05 5.91 -7.84
C PHE A 45 -18.21 4.68 -7.53
N MET A 46 -18.85 3.51 -7.40
CA MET A 46 -18.16 2.25 -7.17
C MET A 46 -18.34 1.31 -8.37
N LEU A 47 -17.21 0.84 -8.91
CA LEU A 47 -17.17 -0.25 -9.86
C LEU A 47 -16.50 -1.47 -9.24
N SER A 48 -17.12 -2.63 -9.41
CA SER A 48 -16.60 -3.92 -8.97
C SER A 48 -16.86 -4.99 -10.03
N TYR A 49 -16.29 -6.17 -9.84
CA TYR A 49 -16.56 -7.34 -10.67
C TYR A 49 -16.62 -8.61 -9.83
N GLN A 50 -17.23 -9.65 -10.39
CA GLN A 50 -17.27 -10.98 -9.78
C GLN A 50 -16.00 -11.75 -10.13
N HIS A 51 -15.16 -11.99 -9.12
CA HIS A 51 -14.07 -12.96 -9.15
C HIS A 51 -14.59 -14.29 -8.59
N PRO A 52 -14.04 -15.47 -8.98
CA PRO A 52 -14.56 -16.77 -8.55
C PRO A 52 -14.82 -16.93 -7.05
N ASN A 53 -14.00 -16.28 -6.22
CA ASN A 53 -14.05 -16.40 -4.75
C ASN A 53 -14.49 -15.11 -4.04
N ALA A 54 -14.69 -13.98 -4.74
CA ALA A 54 -14.99 -12.70 -4.11
C ALA A 54 -15.54 -11.66 -5.11
N THR A 55 -16.27 -10.66 -4.62
CA THR A 55 -16.51 -9.43 -5.39
C THR A 55 -15.35 -8.47 -5.16
N LEU A 56 -14.63 -8.12 -6.23
CA LEU A 56 -13.43 -7.28 -6.13
C LEU A 56 -13.69 -5.87 -6.69
N PRO A 57 -13.33 -4.80 -5.95
CA PRO A 57 -13.46 -3.44 -6.44
C PRO A 57 -12.41 -3.12 -7.52
N ILE A 58 -12.80 -2.25 -8.46
CA ILE A 58 -11.97 -1.82 -9.61
C ILE A 58 -11.73 -0.32 -9.58
N LEU A 59 -12.76 0.44 -9.18
CA LEU A 59 -12.66 1.88 -9.12
C LEU A 59 -13.60 2.38 -8.02
N TRP A 60 -13.09 3.27 -7.19
CA TRP A 60 -13.89 4.09 -6.29
C TRP A 60 -13.69 5.53 -6.68
N GLY A 61 -14.77 6.30 -6.71
CA GLY A 61 -14.71 7.67 -7.15
C GLY A 61 -15.69 8.60 -6.47
N GLU A 62 -15.32 9.88 -6.50
CA GLU A 62 -16.17 11.00 -6.10
C GLU A 62 -16.57 11.78 -7.35
N ALA A 63 -17.88 11.95 -7.53
CA ALA A 63 -18.41 12.75 -8.62
C ALA A 63 -18.65 14.18 -8.13
N LYS A 64 -18.46 15.17 -9.00
CA LYS A 64 -18.82 16.56 -8.71
C LYS A 64 -19.61 17.16 -9.85
N ARG A 65 -20.58 17.99 -9.49
CA ARG A 65 -21.36 18.76 -10.47
C ARG A 65 -20.49 19.66 -11.37
N GLY A 66 -20.86 19.76 -12.64
CA GLY A 66 -20.53 20.85 -13.56
C GLY A 66 -19.11 21.42 -13.45
N ASP A 67 -19.03 22.67 -12.96
CA ASP A 67 -17.88 23.58 -12.86
C ASP A 67 -17.08 23.46 -11.56
N PHE A 68 -17.23 22.35 -10.83
CA PHE A 68 -16.43 22.15 -9.64
C PHE A 68 -14.94 21.98 -10.03
N ASP A 69 -14.17 23.04 -9.83
CA ASP A 69 -12.80 23.12 -10.35
C ASP A 69 -11.76 22.36 -9.52
N ASP A 70 -11.99 22.20 -8.20
CA ASP A 70 -10.98 21.66 -7.28
C ASP A 70 -11.19 20.17 -6.99
N LEU A 71 -10.87 19.31 -7.97
CA LEU A 71 -10.95 17.85 -7.82
C LEU A 71 -10.05 17.31 -6.70
N ASP A 72 -9.11 18.07 -6.17
CA ASP A 72 -8.34 17.68 -4.98
C ASP A 72 -9.21 17.62 -3.74
N LYS A 73 -10.23 18.50 -3.65
CA LYS A 73 -11.24 18.41 -2.59
C LYS A 73 -12.11 17.18 -2.77
N ALA A 74 -12.42 16.79 -4.02
CA ALA A 74 -13.18 15.58 -4.29
C ALA A 74 -12.39 14.32 -3.90
N PHE A 75 -11.09 14.26 -4.22
CA PHE A 75 -10.23 13.18 -3.74
C PHE A 75 -10.07 13.16 -2.21
N THR A 76 -9.90 14.33 -1.58
CA THR A 76 -9.84 14.42 -0.11
C THR A 76 -11.13 13.90 0.52
N GLN A 77 -12.28 14.29 -0.04
CA GLN A 77 -13.59 13.80 0.39
C GLN A 77 -13.71 12.28 0.24
N LEU A 78 -13.27 11.73 -0.90
CA LEU A 78 -13.22 10.28 -1.13
C LEU A 78 -12.35 9.56 -0.09
N LEU A 79 -11.14 10.06 0.17
CA LEU A 79 -10.22 9.46 1.13
C LEU A 79 -10.76 9.52 2.56
N LEU A 80 -11.37 10.63 2.95
CA LEU A 80 -12.03 10.76 4.25
C LEU A 80 -13.18 9.76 4.39
N THR A 81 -14.01 9.60 3.35
CA THR A 81 -15.07 8.57 3.30
C THR A 81 -14.50 7.15 3.42
N ILE A 82 -13.43 6.83 2.68
CA ILE A 82 -12.74 5.53 2.72
C ILE A 82 -12.21 5.24 4.13
N GLY A 83 -11.58 6.22 4.78
CA GLY A 83 -11.07 6.07 6.14
C GLY A 83 -12.19 5.92 7.17
N LYS A 84 -13.21 6.78 7.10
CA LYS A 84 -14.37 6.78 8.01
C LYS A 84 -15.10 5.44 8.05
N HIS A 85 -15.31 4.84 6.88
CA HIS A 85 -16.03 3.58 6.74
C HIS A 85 -15.10 2.37 6.66
N LYS A 86 -13.78 2.55 6.85
CA LYS A 86 -12.76 1.49 6.79
C LYS A 86 -12.80 0.63 5.52
N PHE A 87 -13.21 1.20 4.38
CA PHE A 87 -13.25 0.47 3.10
C PHE A 87 -11.88 -0.12 2.72
N HIS A 88 -10.80 0.50 3.20
CA HIS A 88 -9.42 0.09 2.95
C HIS A 88 -8.95 -1.17 3.70
N ALA A 89 -9.71 -1.65 4.70
CA ALA A 89 -9.40 -2.85 5.46
C ALA A 89 -9.64 -4.16 4.68
N HIS A 90 -10.34 -4.08 3.55
CA HIS A 90 -10.68 -5.23 2.70
C HIS A 90 -9.99 -5.11 1.32
N HIS A 91 -10.50 -5.81 0.31
CA HIS A 91 -10.06 -5.59 -1.07
C HIS A 91 -10.29 -4.13 -1.48
N THR A 92 -9.31 -3.53 -2.15
CA THR A 92 -9.33 -2.12 -2.61
C THR A 92 -9.10 -2.08 -4.11
N PRO A 93 -9.63 -1.07 -4.81
CA PRO A 93 -9.44 -0.93 -6.24
C PRO A 93 -7.96 -0.59 -6.54
N PRO A 94 -7.46 -0.90 -7.74
CA PRO A 94 -6.14 -0.45 -8.19
C PRO A 94 -6.05 1.08 -8.33
N TYR A 95 -7.17 1.75 -8.57
CA TYR A 95 -7.23 3.21 -8.75
C TYR A 95 -8.42 3.82 -8.00
N LEU A 96 -8.24 5.08 -7.62
CA LEU A 96 -9.32 5.99 -7.24
C LEU A 96 -9.52 7.01 -8.35
N CYS A 97 -10.73 7.56 -8.49
CA CYS A 97 -10.97 8.68 -9.39
C CYS A 97 -11.75 9.84 -8.76
N ALA A 98 -11.61 11.01 -9.36
CA ALA A 98 -12.50 12.13 -9.14
C ALA A 98 -12.83 12.74 -10.50
N PHE A 99 -14.08 13.12 -10.73
CA PHE A 99 -14.48 13.67 -12.01
C PHE A 99 -15.59 14.71 -11.89
N ASN A 100 -15.61 15.62 -12.85
CA ASN A 100 -16.68 16.60 -13.06
C ASN A 100 -17.17 16.52 -14.52
N ALA A 101 -17.87 17.54 -15.01
CA ALA A 101 -18.39 17.54 -16.38
C ALA A 101 -17.30 17.69 -17.48
N PHE A 102 -16.08 18.07 -17.11
CA PHE A 102 -15.03 18.46 -18.05
C PHE A 102 -13.87 17.46 -18.10
N ARG A 103 -13.55 16.83 -16.97
CA ARG A 103 -12.39 15.94 -16.86
C ARG A 103 -12.60 14.84 -15.84
N MET A 104 -11.79 13.79 -15.99
CA MET A 104 -11.62 12.73 -15.02
C MET A 104 -10.16 12.61 -14.62
N GLU A 105 -9.92 12.48 -13.33
CA GLU A 105 -8.60 12.30 -12.75
C GLU A 105 -8.50 10.95 -12.06
N PHE A 106 -7.33 10.31 -12.15
CA PHE A 106 -7.05 9.04 -11.49
C PHE A 106 -5.78 9.12 -10.63
N ILE A 107 -5.81 8.41 -9.50
CA ILE A 107 -4.65 8.13 -8.66
C ILE A 107 -4.59 6.64 -8.35
N ALA A 108 -3.39 6.06 -8.38
CA ALA A 108 -3.21 4.65 -8.01
C ALA A 108 -3.44 4.47 -6.51
N PHE A 109 -4.16 3.42 -6.12
CA PHE A 109 -4.29 3.00 -4.72
C PHE A 109 -3.04 2.20 -4.32
N ASN A 110 -1.99 2.93 -3.97
CA ASN A 110 -0.69 2.37 -3.62
C ASN A 110 -0.36 2.60 -2.13
N ASP A 111 0.84 2.21 -1.72
CA ASP A 111 1.35 2.36 -0.35
C ASP A 111 1.26 3.79 0.19
N THR A 112 1.35 4.78 -0.70
CA THR A 112 1.24 6.20 -0.36
C THR A 112 -0.20 6.56 0.04
N ILE A 113 -1.20 6.11 -0.73
CA ILE A 113 -2.63 6.24 -0.36
C ILE A 113 -2.94 5.46 0.92
N THR A 114 -2.44 4.23 1.03
CA THR A 114 -2.60 3.43 2.25
C THR A 114 -2.01 4.14 3.45
N SER A 115 -0.81 4.72 3.34
CA SER A 115 -0.18 5.45 4.43
C SER A 115 -1.03 6.65 4.88
N PHE A 116 -1.66 7.38 3.96
CA PHE A 116 -2.60 8.45 4.30
C PHE A 116 -3.77 7.93 5.15
N LEU A 117 -4.33 6.77 4.81
CA LEU A 117 -5.50 6.19 5.50
C LEU A 117 -5.20 5.68 6.91
N TYR A 118 -3.92 5.48 7.24
CA TYR A 118 -3.46 5.06 8.57
C TYR A 118 -2.77 6.16 9.37
N LYS A 119 -2.76 7.41 8.88
CA LYS A 119 -2.19 8.56 9.60
C LYS A 119 -3.02 8.89 10.84
N SER A 120 -2.37 9.03 11.99
CA SER A 120 -3.05 9.41 13.24
C SER A 120 -3.46 10.88 13.30
N ASP A 121 -2.80 11.76 12.54
CA ASP A 121 -3.08 13.20 12.50
C ASP A 121 -4.24 13.58 11.57
N ILE A 122 -4.86 12.61 10.89
CA ILE A 122 -6.05 12.80 10.06
C ILE A 122 -7.30 12.33 10.82
N ASP A 123 -8.23 13.25 11.09
CA ASP A 123 -9.51 12.92 11.69
C ASP A 123 -10.50 12.44 10.62
N PHE A 124 -10.69 11.12 10.53
CA PHE A 124 -11.66 10.48 9.63
C PHE A 124 -13.11 10.55 10.14
N SER A 125 -13.36 11.04 11.35
CA SER A 125 -14.73 11.12 11.90
C SER A 125 -15.51 12.31 11.32
N ILE A 126 -14.81 13.34 10.84
CA ILE A 126 -15.41 14.56 10.29
C ILE A 126 -16.37 14.28 9.13
N PRO A 127 -17.36 15.16 8.87
CA PRO A 127 -18.18 15.07 7.66
C PRO A 127 -17.33 15.32 6.40
N PRO A 128 -17.16 14.32 5.50
CA PRO A 128 -16.26 14.46 4.34
C PRO A 128 -16.65 15.58 3.36
N SER A 129 -17.94 15.95 3.32
CA SER A 129 -18.46 16.99 2.43
C SER A 129 -18.29 18.42 2.94
N ASN A 130 -17.85 18.63 4.19
CA ASN A 130 -17.69 19.96 4.75
C ASN A 130 -16.25 20.49 4.57
N HIS A 131 -16.01 21.13 3.43
CA HIS A 131 -14.69 21.60 3.01
C HIS A 131 -14.11 22.75 3.85
N ASN A 132 -14.91 23.36 4.73
CA ASN A 132 -14.51 24.55 5.49
C ASN A 132 -13.88 24.24 6.85
N THR A 133 -14.01 23.00 7.33
CA THR A 133 -13.45 22.57 8.62
C THR A 133 -11.92 22.57 8.58
N GLU A 134 -11.30 22.82 9.73
CA GLU A 134 -9.83 22.75 9.86
C GLU A 134 -9.33 21.33 9.56
N GLY A 135 -10.03 20.30 10.04
CA GLY A 135 -9.70 18.89 9.75
C GLY A 135 -9.72 18.57 8.25
N PHE A 136 -10.70 19.07 7.50
CA PHE A 136 -10.74 18.88 6.05
C PHE A 136 -9.58 19.60 5.35
N LYS A 137 -9.27 20.84 5.75
CA LYS A 137 -8.14 21.59 5.19
C LYS A 137 -6.80 20.89 5.43
N HIS A 138 -6.60 20.37 6.65
CA HIS A 138 -5.42 19.57 7.00
C HIS A 138 -5.31 18.31 6.13
N ALA A 139 -6.42 17.58 5.97
CA ALA A 139 -6.47 16.40 5.09
C ALA A 139 -6.19 16.76 3.62
N LEU A 140 -6.69 17.90 3.15
CA LEU A 140 -6.47 18.41 1.78
C LEU A 140 -4.99 18.77 1.56
N ASP A 141 -4.35 19.42 2.52
CA ASP A 141 -2.93 19.78 2.43
C ASP A 141 -2.05 18.53 2.43
N ALA A 142 -2.37 17.55 3.29
CA ALA A 142 -1.71 16.24 3.30
C ALA A 142 -1.89 15.50 1.97
N PHE A 143 -3.09 15.49 1.39
CA PHE A 143 -3.35 14.91 0.08
C PHE A 143 -2.55 15.62 -1.04
N LYS A 144 -2.55 16.95 -1.04
CA LYS A 144 -1.85 17.75 -2.05
C LYS A 144 -0.34 17.54 -2.01
N ALA A 145 0.25 17.46 -0.81
CA ALA A 145 1.67 17.17 -0.64
C ALA A 145 2.06 15.79 -1.22
N MET A 146 1.13 14.84 -1.15
CA MET A 146 1.34 13.45 -1.51
C MET A 146 1.14 13.16 -3.02
N CYS A 147 0.10 13.74 -3.63
CA CYS A 147 -0.37 13.31 -4.96
C CYS A 147 0.07 14.19 -6.14
N LYS A 148 0.70 15.36 -5.90
CA LYS A 148 1.01 16.34 -6.95
C LYS A 148 1.76 15.79 -8.19
N PRO A 149 2.70 14.82 -8.08
CA PRO A 149 3.40 14.25 -9.24
C PRO A 149 2.71 13.05 -9.92
N HIS A 150 1.66 12.48 -9.33
CA HIS A 150 1.20 11.12 -9.64
C HIS A 150 -0.25 11.03 -10.12
N LYS A 151 -0.90 12.16 -10.43
CA LYS A 151 -2.26 12.20 -10.98
C LYS A 151 -2.24 12.04 -12.49
N LEU A 152 -3.12 11.19 -12.99
CA LEU A 152 -3.44 11.09 -14.41
C LEU A 152 -4.70 11.93 -14.66
N VAL A 153 -4.59 12.94 -15.52
CA VAL A 153 -5.68 13.88 -15.82
C VAL A 153 -6.10 13.69 -17.27
N PHE A 154 -7.40 13.50 -17.50
CA PHE A 154 -7.97 13.35 -18.82
C PHE A 154 -9.11 14.35 -19.02
N ASP A 155 -8.90 15.34 -19.88
CA ASP A 155 -9.95 16.24 -20.35
C ASP A 155 -10.87 15.53 -21.35
N PHE A 156 -12.19 15.60 -21.19
CA PHE A 156 -13.12 14.84 -22.02
C PHE A 156 -13.24 15.36 -23.46
N LYS A 157 -12.99 16.66 -23.68
CA LYS A 157 -13.04 17.24 -25.02
C LYS A 157 -11.84 16.84 -25.85
N THR A 158 -10.68 16.71 -25.22
CA THR A 158 -9.40 16.54 -25.93
C THR A 158 -8.77 15.17 -25.74
N GLN A 159 -9.05 14.47 -24.63
CA GLN A 159 -8.34 13.25 -24.21
C GLN A 159 -9.29 12.07 -23.88
N SER A 160 -10.50 12.06 -24.46
CA SER A 160 -11.48 11.01 -24.17
C SER A 160 -11.04 9.62 -24.63
N GLN A 161 -10.30 9.52 -25.73
CA GLN A 161 -9.80 8.25 -26.24
C GLN A 161 -8.64 7.73 -25.38
N GLU A 162 -7.73 8.60 -24.97
CA GLU A 162 -6.64 8.29 -24.05
C GLU A 162 -7.19 7.81 -22.69
N CYS A 163 -8.28 8.42 -22.21
CA CYS A 163 -8.98 7.96 -21.02
C CYS A 163 -9.56 6.54 -21.22
N LYS A 164 -10.23 6.29 -22.35
CA LYS A 164 -10.77 4.96 -22.69
C LYS A 164 -9.67 3.92 -22.80
N GLU A 165 -8.52 4.26 -23.38
CA GLU A 165 -7.35 3.38 -23.49
C GLU A 165 -6.74 3.11 -22.12
N PHE A 166 -6.61 4.13 -21.27
CA PHE A 166 -6.14 3.97 -19.89
C PHE A 166 -7.03 2.99 -19.13
N ILE A 167 -8.34 3.21 -19.13
CA ILE A 167 -9.34 2.32 -18.49
C ILE A 167 -9.24 0.92 -19.09
N LYS A 168 -9.15 0.80 -20.41
CA LYS A 168 -9.01 -0.49 -21.07
C LYS A 168 -7.76 -1.24 -20.59
N ASN A 169 -6.63 -0.57 -20.47
CA ASN A 169 -5.33 -1.19 -20.19
C ASN A 169 -5.07 -1.43 -18.69
N HIS A 170 -5.69 -0.65 -17.79
CA HIS A 170 -5.41 -0.70 -16.35
C HIS A 170 -6.60 -1.17 -15.51
N LEU A 171 -7.84 -1.05 -16.02
CA LEU A 171 -9.06 -1.43 -15.32
C LEU A 171 -9.83 -2.55 -16.03
N ASN A 172 -9.79 -2.64 -17.38
CA ASN A 172 -10.50 -3.69 -18.13
C ASN A 172 -9.64 -4.90 -18.45
N SER A 173 -8.35 -4.71 -18.78
CA SER A 173 -7.46 -5.79 -19.20
C SER A 173 -6.81 -6.44 -17.99
N SER A 174 -6.92 -7.76 -17.93
CA SER A 174 -6.06 -8.68 -17.17
C SER A 174 -6.31 -8.94 -15.68
N HIS A 175 -7.51 -8.70 -15.13
CA HIS A 175 -7.80 -9.08 -13.73
C HIS A 175 -8.91 -10.12 -13.52
N LEU A 176 -9.73 -10.45 -14.54
CA LEU A 176 -10.84 -11.40 -14.34
C LEU A 176 -10.39 -12.83 -13.99
N HIS A 177 -9.20 -13.23 -14.44
CA HIS A 177 -8.67 -14.59 -14.31
C HIS A 177 -7.22 -14.65 -13.83
N ASN A 178 -6.57 -13.50 -13.64
CA ASN A 178 -5.17 -13.44 -13.22
C ASN A 178 -5.09 -12.79 -11.84
N LYS A 179 -4.25 -13.36 -10.99
CA LYS A 179 -3.98 -12.80 -9.67
C LYS A 179 -3.29 -11.44 -9.78
N ILE A 180 -3.56 -10.57 -8.80
CA ILE A 180 -2.96 -9.24 -8.68
C ILE A 180 -1.46 -9.40 -8.45
N GLN A 181 -0.65 -8.78 -9.30
CA GLN A 181 0.80 -8.78 -9.18
C GLN A 181 1.24 -7.95 -7.98
N ILE A 182 2.19 -8.48 -7.21
CA ILE A 182 2.77 -7.79 -6.05
C ILE A 182 4.06 -7.09 -6.46
N ASP A 183 4.19 -5.82 -6.12
CA ASP A 183 5.34 -4.97 -6.44
C ASP A 183 5.74 -4.06 -5.28
N LYS A 184 6.76 -3.22 -5.52
CA LYS A 184 7.29 -2.26 -4.54
C LYS A 184 6.31 -1.15 -4.12
N ASN A 185 5.17 -1.00 -4.79
CA ASN A 185 4.21 0.06 -4.57
C ASN A 185 2.92 -0.42 -3.89
N ASN A 186 2.67 -1.73 -3.84
CA ASN A 186 1.45 -2.28 -3.25
C ASN A 186 1.67 -3.28 -2.11
N PHE A 187 2.91 -3.73 -1.87
CA PHE A 187 3.16 -4.76 -0.85
C PHE A 187 2.80 -4.32 0.58
N PHE A 188 2.94 -3.03 0.92
CA PHE A 188 2.53 -2.53 2.24
C PHE A 188 0.99 -2.45 2.32
N THR A 189 0.34 -2.08 1.23
CA THR A 189 -1.13 -2.11 1.12
C THR A 189 -1.68 -3.53 1.33
N ILE A 190 -1.03 -4.54 0.76
CA ILE A 190 -1.42 -5.95 0.93
C ILE A 190 -1.17 -6.40 2.38
N TYR A 191 -0.06 -6.00 2.99
CA TYR A 191 0.24 -6.28 4.40
C TYR A 191 -0.85 -5.74 5.34
N GLN A 192 -1.31 -4.50 5.16
CA GLN A 192 -2.38 -3.93 5.98
C GLN A 192 -3.67 -4.76 5.93
N LYS A 193 -4.01 -5.33 4.75
CA LYS A 193 -5.17 -6.21 4.62
C LYS A 193 -4.93 -7.59 5.24
N TRP A 194 -3.70 -8.10 5.11
CA TRP A 194 -3.30 -9.35 5.74
C TRP A 194 -3.41 -9.28 7.27
N LEU A 195 -3.10 -8.11 7.87
CA LEU A 195 -3.27 -7.86 9.31
C LEU A 195 -4.73 -7.99 9.77
N GLU A 196 -5.69 -7.62 8.93
CA GLU A 196 -7.12 -7.66 9.25
C GLU A 196 -7.73 -9.03 8.96
N ILE A 197 -7.26 -9.71 7.91
CA ILE A 197 -7.90 -10.94 7.40
C ILE A 197 -7.19 -12.21 7.90
N VAL A 198 -5.87 -12.28 7.77
CA VAL A 198 -5.11 -13.52 8.02
C VAL A 198 -4.55 -13.55 9.43
N LYS A 199 -3.90 -12.46 9.88
CA LYS A 199 -3.26 -12.40 11.21
C LYS A 199 -4.16 -12.83 12.38
N PRO A 200 -5.47 -12.49 12.43
CA PRO A 200 -6.33 -12.91 13.54
C PRO A 200 -6.57 -14.43 13.61
N THR A 201 -6.33 -15.15 12.50
CA THR A 201 -6.51 -16.60 12.40
C THR A 201 -5.25 -17.38 12.75
N ILE A 202 -4.11 -16.71 12.98
CA ILE A 202 -2.85 -17.37 13.34
C ILE A 202 -2.91 -17.71 14.84
N ASP A 203 -2.65 -18.97 15.18
CA ASP A 203 -2.78 -19.51 16.54
C ASP A 203 -1.61 -19.10 17.44
N ILE A 204 -1.52 -17.79 17.73
CA ILE A 204 -0.50 -17.21 18.59
C ILE A 204 -1.05 -16.03 19.40
N ASN A 205 -0.62 -15.93 20.66
CA ASN A 205 -0.85 -14.73 21.45
C ASN A 205 0.09 -13.61 20.96
N TRP A 206 -0.44 -12.70 20.13
CA TRP A 206 0.32 -11.61 19.52
C TRP A 206 0.93 -10.62 20.53
N GLU A 207 0.30 -10.39 21.69
CA GLU A 207 0.85 -9.51 22.73
C GLU A 207 2.12 -10.11 23.33
N VAL A 208 2.06 -11.41 23.69
CA VAL A 208 3.21 -12.15 24.22
C VAL A 208 4.29 -12.35 23.15
N ALA A 209 3.90 -12.59 21.90
CA ALA A 209 4.82 -12.72 20.77
C ALA A 209 5.62 -11.42 20.56
N LYS A 210 4.94 -10.27 20.54
CA LYS A 210 5.56 -8.95 20.39
C LYS A 210 6.56 -8.67 21.52
N ALA A 211 6.22 -9.01 22.76
CA ALA A 211 7.13 -8.86 23.91
C ALA A 211 8.41 -9.71 23.80
N LYS A 212 8.38 -10.78 23.00
CA LYS A 212 9.53 -11.66 22.71
C LYS A 212 10.26 -11.31 21.41
N GLY A 213 9.94 -10.16 20.80
CA GLY A 213 10.53 -9.72 19.54
C GLY A 213 10.03 -10.49 18.30
N ILE A 214 8.95 -11.27 18.43
CA ILE A 214 8.31 -11.94 17.30
C ILE A 214 7.37 -10.92 16.64
N LEU A 215 7.63 -10.59 15.37
CA LEU A 215 6.89 -9.58 14.64
C LEU A 215 5.95 -10.22 13.64
N ASP A 216 4.72 -9.71 13.54
CA ASP A 216 3.74 -10.16 12.53
C ASP A 216 4.23 -9.94 11.09
N ALA A 217 5.08 -8.93 10.86
CA ALA A 217 5.77 -8.70 9.59
C ALA A 217 6.58 -9.93 9.12
N ASP A 218 7.15 -10.73 10.03
CA ASP A 218 7.91 -11.91 9.66
C ASP A 218 7.02 -13.05 9.16
N TYR A 219 5.79 -13.14 9.68
CA TYR A 219 4.77 -14.07 9.20
C TYR A 219 4.26 -13.64 7.82
N TYR A 220 3.97 -12.35 7.65
CA TYR A 220 3.59 -11.82 6.34
C TYR A 220 4.67 -12.05 5.27
N LEU A 221 5.94 -11.81 5.59
CA LEU A 221 7.05 -12.07 4.68
C LEU A 221 7.21 -13.57 4.38
N ALA A 222 6.97 -14.44 5.37
CA ALA A 222 6.95 -15.89 5.16
C ALA A 222 5.86 -16.33 4.17
N ASP A 223 4.67 -15.75 4.28
CA ASP A 223 3.58 -15.97 3.32
C ASP A 223 3.94 -15.43 1.93
N LEU A 224 4.43 -14.19 1.89
CA LEU A 224 4.69 -13.46 0.64
C LEU A 224 5.82 -14.08 -0.19
N LEU A 225 6.85 -14.60 0.48
CA LEU A 225 8.08 -15.10 -0.15
C LEU A 225 8.16 -16.64 -0.16
N SER A 226 7.02 -17.32 -0.02
CA SER A 226 6.90 -18.75 -0.21
C SER A 226 6.22 -19.10 -1.53
N ASP A 227 6.71 -20.16 -2.18
CA ASP A 227 6.04 -20.86 -3.28
C ASP A 227 5.64 -22.25 -2.78
N GLY A 228 4.40 -22.38 -2.34
CA GLY A 228 3.93 -23.55 -1.59
C GLY A 228 4.75 -23.76 -0.31
N ASP A 229 5.42 -24.91 -0.22
CA ASP A 229 6.27 -25.27 0.94
C ASP A 229 7.71 -24.76 0.82
N LYS A 230 8.06 -24.14 -0.31
CA LYS A 230 9.42 -23.69 -0.57
C LYS A 230 9.54 -22.22 -0.19
N THR A 231 10.24 -21.97 0.90
CA THR A 231 10.75 -20.62 1.19
C THR A 231 11.85 -20.30 0.18
N ILE A 232 11.69 -19.20 -0.53
CA ILE A 232 12.60 -18.83 -1.62
C ILE A 232 13.82 -18.05 -1.09
N ILE A 233 13.72 -17.54 0.15
CA ILE A 233 14.75 -16.72 0.78
C ILE A 233 15.15 -17.32 2.13
N GLU A 234 16.39 -17.83 2.21
CA GLU A 234 16.96 -18.47 3.41
C GLU A 234 17.18 -17.51 4.60
N LYS A 235 17.04 -16.20 4.39
CA LYS A 235 17.25 -15.17 5.41
C LYS A 235 16.05 -14.99 6.36
N LEU A 236 14.92 -15.65 6.10
CA LEU A 236 13.73 -15.51 6.93
C LEU A 236 13.82 -16.41 8.17
N HIS A 237 13.60 -15.82 9.35
CA HIS A 237 13.53 -16.55 10.62
C HIS A 237 12.21 -17.31 10.80
N THR A 238 11.18 -16.92 10.05
CA THR A 238 9.85 -17.55 10.00
C THR A 238 9.63 -18.08 8.59
N ILE A 239 9.17 -19.32 8.46
CA ILE A 239 8.84 -19.94 7.18
C ILE A 239 7.44 -20.55 7.21
N LEU A 240 6.70 -20.45 6.12
CA LEU A 240 5.43 -21.15 5.95
C LEU A 240 5.70 -22.57 5.42
N ARG A 241 5.12 -23.57 6.09
CA ARG A 241 5.16 -24.99 5.71
C ARG A 241 3.74 -25.51 5.63
N SER A 242 3.25 -25.84 4.43
CA SER A 242 1.92 -26.40 4.11
C SER A 242 0.77 -25.84 4.95
N SER A 243 0.62 -26.31 6.19
CA SER A 243 -0.42 -26.01 7.17
C SER A 243 -0.04 -25.08 8.33
N HIS A 244 1.24 -24.73 8.54
CA HIS A 244 1.72 -24.00 9.72
C HIS A 244 2.99 -23.18 9.46
N TYR A 245 3.28 -22.23 10.34
CA TYR A 245 4.54 -21.51 10.39
C TYR A 245 5.56 -22.25 11.23
N LYS A 246 6.83 -22.22 10.79
CA LYS A 246 7.97 -22.70 11.56
C LYS A 246 8.93 -21.55 11.84
N LEU A 247 9.12 -21.25 13.11
CA LEU A 247 9.96 -20.15 13.59
C LEU A 247 11.26 -20.73 14.15
N ASN A 248 12.39 -20.22 13.67
CA ASN A 248 13.70 -20.57 14.18
C ASN A 248 13.98 -19.83 15.49
N ARG A 249 14.13 -20.57 16.59
CA ARG A 249 14.43 -20.03 17.92
C ARG A 249 15.93 -19.99 18.24
N GLY A 250 16.78 -20.32 17.27
CA GLY A 250 18.22 -20.42 17.44
C GLY A 250 18.65 -21.80 17.91
N VAL A 251 19.79 -21.87 18.59
CA VAL A 251 20.38 -23.11 19.08
C VAL A 251 20.00 -23.28 20.55
N ASN A 252 19.45 -24.44 20.91
CA ASN A 252 19.14 -24.79 22.29
C ASN A 252 20.39 -25.19 23.10
N GLU A 253 20.20 -25.44 24.39
CA GLU A 253 21.26 -25.83 25.34
C GLU A 253 22.02 -27.11 24.94
N LEU A 254 21.45 -27.92 24.04
CA LEU A 254 22.06 -29.14 23.51
C LEU A 254 22.81 -28.92 22.19
N GLY A 255 22.99 -27.67 21.75
CA GLY A 255 23.66 -27.36 20.48
C GLY A 255 22.81 -27.72 19.25
N LYS A 256 21.49 -27.91 19.39
CA LYS A 256 20.56 -28.23 18.29
C LYS A 256 19.67 -27.04 17.95
N MET A 257 19.31 -26.91 16.67
CA MET A 257 18.36 -25.90 16.23
C MET A 257 16.98 -26.17 16.85
N ASP A 258 16.43 -25.17 17.52
CA ASP A 258 15.09 -25.19 18.11
C ASP A 258 14.08 -24.48 17.21
N PHE A 259 12.87 -25.02 17.16
CA PHE A 259 11.80 -24.49 16.31
C PHE A 259 10.48 -24.43 17.06
N MET A 260 9.73 -23.35 16.83
CA MET A 260 8.34 -23.23 17.25
C MET A 260 7.44 -23.37 16.03
N GLU A 261 6.40 -24.20 16.16
CA GLU A 261 5.38 -24.35 15.13
C GLU A 261 4.12 -23.59 15.55
N VAL A 262 3.54 -22.85 14.62
CA VAL A 262 2.36 -22.01 14.85
C VAL A 262 1.35 -22.28 13.73
N GLY A 263 0.19 -22.81 14.09
CA GLY A 263 -0.87 -23.16 13.14
C GLY A 263 -1.83 -22.01 12.85
N PHE A 264 -2.96 -22.36 12.24
CA PHE A 264 -4.09 -21.47 12.00
C PHE A 264 -5.33 -22.04 12.70
N THR A 265 -6.08 -21.18 13.38
CA THR A 265 -7.29 -21.53 14.14
C THR A 265 -8.47 -21.88 13.24
N ASP A 266 -8.43 -21.46 11.97
CA ASP A 266 -9.49 -21.62 10.98
C ASP A 266 -9.16 -22.68 9.90
N SER A 267 -8.14 -23.51 10.15
CA SER A 267 -7.64 -24.47 9.16
C SER A 267 -7.21 -23.83 7.83
N GLN A 268 -6.63 -22.62 7.88
CA GLN A 268 -6.10 -21.84 6.75
C GLN A 268 -7.14 -21.26 5.78
N GLN A 269 -8.42 -21.25 6.13
CA GLN A 269 -9.45 -20.74 5.22
C GLN A 269 -9.16 -19.29 4.81
N ALA A 270 -9.01 -18.36 5.77
CA ALA A 270 -8.76 -16.96 5.50
C ALA A 270 -7.45 -16.74 4.74
N HIS A 271 -6.40 -17.50 5.08
CA HIS A 271 -5.12 -17.47 4.38
C HIS A 271 -5.27 -17.87 2.90
N GLN A 272 -5.95 -18.98 2.61
CA GLN A 272 -6.13 -19.47 1.24
C GLN A 272 -7.00 -18.52 0.41
N GLU A 273 -8.10 -18.03 0.97
CA GLU A 273 -8.98 -17.06 0.32
C GLU A 273 -8.22 -15.76 -0.01
N PHE A 274 -7.48 -15.22 0.97
CA PHE A 274 -6.67 -14.01 0.81
C PHE A 274 -5.64 -14.15 -0.30
N TRP A 275 -4.81 -15.19 -0.25
CA TRP A 275 -3.73 -15.40 -1.23
C TRP A 275 -4.22 -15.93 -2.58
N SER A 276 -5.49 -16.33 -2.71
CA SER A 276 -6.07 -16.70 -4.01
C SER A 276 -6.14 -15.52 -4.99
N VAL A 277 -6.18 -14.30 -4.46
CA VAL A 277 -6.30 -13.05 -5.23
C VAL A 277 -4.94 -12.49 -5.68
N TYR A 278 -3.83 -12.88 -5.05
CA TYR A 278 -2.50 -12.28 -5.27
C TYR A 278 -1.49 -13.27 -5.84
N GLU A 279 -0.68 -12.81 -6.80
CA GLU A 279 0.41 -13.61 -7.36
C GLU A 279 1.58 -13.59 -6.38
N ARG A 280 1.77 -14.71 -5.68
CA ARG A 280 2.91 -14.95 -4.78
C ARG A 280 3.72 -16.15 -5.28
N PRO A 281 5.05 -16.11 -5.19
CA PRO A 281 5.87 -14.98 -4.72
C PRO A 281 5.88 -13.79 -5.69
N PRO A 282 6.21 -12.56 -5.25
CA PRO A 282 6.48 -11.44 -6.14
C PRO A 282 7.60 -11.77 -7.14
N LYS A 283 7.63 -11.07 -8.28
CA LYS A 283 8.73 -11.19 -9.25
C LYS A 283 10.08 -10.94 -8.57
N LEU A 284 11.11 -11.66 -8.98
CA LEU A 284 12.47 -11.61 -8.39
C LEU A 284 13.01 -10.17 -8.25
N GLU A 285 12.76 -9.32 -9.24
CA GLU A 285 13.17 -7.90 -9.26
C GLU A 285 12.57 -7.08 -8.10
N PHE A 286 11.42 -7.49 -7.56
CA PHE A 286 10.76 -6.79 -6.45
C PHE A 286 11.10 -7.39 -5.09
N GLN A 287 11.47 -8.68 -5.01
CA GLN A 287 11.71 -9.38 -3.74
C GLN A 287 12.78 -8.69 -2.88
N ALA A 288 13.91 -8.32 -3.48
CA ALA A 288 14.98 -7.60 -2.78
C ALA A 288 14.49 -6.24 -2.24
N SER A 289 13.77 -5.47 -3.07
CA SER A 289 13.25 -4.16 -2.68
C SER A 289 12.20 -4.23 -1.56
N ILE A 290 11.38 -5.29 -1.55
CA ILE A 290 10.36 -5.53 -0.51
C ILE A 290 11.06 -5.87 0.82
N LEU A 291 12.10 -6.71 0.80
CA LEU A 291 12.88 -7.02 2.00
C LEU A 291 13.65 -5.82 2.53
N GLU A 292 14.23 -5.01 1.65
CA GLU A 292 14.89 -3.76 2.05
C GLU A 292 13.91 -2.77 2.69
N ARG A 293 12.64 -2.80 2.25
CA ARG A 293 11.55 -2.00 2.83
C ARG A 293 10.74 -2.72 3.93
N ARG A 294 11.33 -3.72 4.61
CA ARG A 294 10.70 -4.39 5.79
C ARG A 294 10.35 -3.40 6.89
N ASP A 295 11.06 -2.28 6.99
CA ASP A 295 10.74 -1.17 7.89
C ASP A 295 9.31 -0.65 7.70
N LEU A 296 8.76 -0.80 6.49
CA LEU A 296 7.39 -0.37 6.25
C LEU A 296 6.33 -1.32 6.78
N LEU A 297 6.72 -2.54 7.13
CA LEU A 297 5.83 -3.53 7.73
C LEU A 297 5.78 -3.38 9.26
N VAL A 298 6.30 -2.28 9.81
CA VAL A 298 6.23 -1.99 11.24
C VAL A 298 4.89 -1.29 11.56
N PRO A 299 4.20 -1.66 12.66
CA PRO A 299 2.97 -1.01 13.10
C PRO A 299 3.07 0.53 13.17
N SER A 300 2.00 1.24 12.80
CA SER A 300 1.98 2.71 12.72
C SER A 300 2.28 3.38 14.07
N ASP A 301 1.78 2.82 15.17
CA ASP A 301 2.06 3.26 16.54
C ASP A 301 3.55 3.14 16.90
N VAL A 302 4.27 2.21 16.30
CA VAL A 302 5.71 2.03 16.47
C VAL A 302 6.48 2.96 15.52
N ARG A 303 6.00 3.18 14.29
CA ARG A 303 6.61 4.13 13.34
C ARG A 303 6.53 5.58 13.81
N GLU A 304 5.37 5.96 14.36
CA GLU A 304 5.12 7.31 14.88
C GLU A 304 5.83 7.54 16.23
N ARG A 305 5.81 6.56 17.15
CA ARG A 305 6.55 6.68 18.43
C ARG A 305 8.07 6.64 18.27
N LYS A 306 8.58 5.86 17.31
CA LYS A 306 10.04 5.73 17.08
C LYS A 306 10.60 6.78 16.11
N GLY A 307 9.76 7.62 15.49
CA GLY A 307 10.20 8.58 14.48
C GLY A 307 11.05 7.93 13.38
N ALA A 308 10.72 6.69 12.99
CA ALA A 308 11.59 5.86 12.16
C ALA A 308 11.54 6.30 10.69
N TYR A 309 12.10 7.47 10.40
CA TYR A 309 12.57 7.81 9.06
C TYR A 309 13.77 6.90 8.77
N PHE A 310 13.55 5.86 7.98
CA PHE A 310 14.61 4.97 7.54
C PHE A 310 15.66 5.79 6.79
N THR A 311 16.90 5.83 7.28
CA THR A 311 18.03 6.41 6.57
C THR A 311 18.42 5.46 5.43
N PRO A 312 18.22 5.83 4.14
CA PRO A 312 18.58 4.96 3.03
C PRO A 312 20.06 4.56 3.05
N LYS A 313 20.37 3.35 2.58
CA LYS A 313 21.72 2.78 2.59
C LYS A 313 22.80 3.70 2.00
N ILE A 314 22.48 4.44 0.94
CA ILE A 314 23.40 5.43 0.34
C ILE A 314 23.86 6.48 1.35
N TRP A 315 22.99 6.92 2.25
CA TRP A 315 23.33 7.92 3.28
C TRP A 315 24.08 7.31 4.46
N VAL A 316 23.80 6.04 4.79
CA VAL A 316 24.59 5.27 5.75
C VAL A 316 26.03 5.15 5.26
N GLU A 317 26.22 4.71 4.02
CA GLU A 317 27.54 4.59 3.38
C GLU A 317 28.24 5.95 3.30
N LYS A 318 27.52 7.02 2.91
CA LYS A 318 28.06 8.38 2.86
C LYS A 318 28.53 8.89 4.22
N SER A 319 27.79 8.57 5.29
CA SER A 319 28.16 8.97 6.65
C SER A 319 29.48 8.31 7.10
N GLN A 320 29.66 7.03 6.81
CA GLN A 320 30.89 6.29 7.14
C GLN A 320 32.07 6.75 6.28
N GLU A 321 31.84 7.07 5.00
CA GLU A 321 32.84 7.70 4.12
C GLU A 321 33.33 9.04 4.72
N TYR A 322 32.40 9.87 5.21
CA TYR A 322 32.74 11.16 5.81
C TYR A 322 33.47 11.02 7.15
N LEU A 323 33.08 10.07 8.00
CA LEU A 323 33.78 9.79 9.25
C LEU A 323 35.20 9.31 8.98
N ALA A 324 35.40 8.37 8.05
CA ALA A 324 36.73 7.89 7.67
C ALA A 324 37.61 9.01 7.07
N LYS A 325 37.00 9.91 6.29
CA LYS A 325 37.71 11.06 5.71
C LYS A 325 38.12 12.09 6.76
N ALA A 326 37.29 12.32 7.77
CA ALA A 326 37.52 13.34 8.79
C ALA A 326 38.42 12.84 9.94
N LEU A 327 38.28 11.58 10.33
CA LEU A 327 38.89 11.01 11.54
C LEU A 327 39.96 9.94 11.25
N GLY A 328 40.15 9.55 9.98
CA GLY A 328 41.08 8.50 9.58
C GLY A 328 40.40 7.15 9.40
N GLN A 329 41.10 6.18 8.79
CA GLN A 329 40.53 4.86 8.48
C GLN A 329 40.22 4.03 9.73
N ASP A 330 40.98 4.23 10.81
CA ASP A 330 40.88 3.47 12.07
C ASP A 330 39.89 4.09 13.07
N TYR A 331 39.04 5.04 12.62
CA TYR A 331 38.15 5.80 13.51
C TYR A 331 37.20 4.95 14.36
N GLN A 332 36.89 3.72 13.97
CA GLN A 332 36.05 2.80 14.74
C GLN A 332 36.77 2.20 15.97
N GLU A 333 38.10 2.17 15.93
CA GLU A 333 38.94 1.70 17.04
C GLU A 333 39.29 2.85 17.98
N ASP A 334 39.57 4.02 17.41
CA ASP A 334 40.07 5.18 18.14
C ASP A 334 38.97 6.00 18.84
N TYR A 335 37.72 5.88 18.39
CA TYR A 335 36.62 6.71 18.88
C TYR A 335 35.37 5.90 19.21
N ILE A 336 34.61 6.45 20.17
CA ILE A 336 33.25 6.02 20.46
C ILE A 336 32.31 6.65 19.42
N ILE A 337 31.50 5.82 18.77
CA ILE A 337 30.50 6.26 17.80
C ILE A 337 29.13 6.19 18.47
N TRP A 338 28.52 7.35 18.66
CA TRP A 338 27.21 7.46 19.28
C TRP A 338 26.19 8.06 18.32
N ASP A 339 25.18 7.27 17.97
CA ASP A 339 23.99 7.76 17.25
C ASP A 339 22.94 8.24 18.25
N CYS A 340 22.88 9.56 18.43
CA CYS A 340 22.03 10.23 19.41
C CYS A 340 20.53 10.22 19.06
N ALA A 341 20.15 9.87 17.84
CA ALA A 341 18.76 9.81 17.36
C ALA A 341 18.51 8.51 16.59
N GLY A 342 18.87 7.41 17.27
CA GLY A 342 19.12 6.13 16.65
C GLY A 342 17.95 5.47 15.96
N GLY A 343 16.72 5.71 16.40
CA GLY A 343 15.53 5.02 15.90
C GLY A 343 15.73 3.50 15.91
N THR A 344 15.83 2.90 14.71
CA THR A 344 16.09 1.45 14.53
C THR A 344 17.56 1.08 14.31
N GLY A 345 18.51 2.01 14.48
CA GLY A 345 19.95 1.79 14.40
C GLY A 345 20.52 1.70 12.97
N ASN A 346 19.89 2.33 11.99
CA ASN A 346 20.27 2.18 10.57
C ASN A 346 21.65 2.75 10.25
N LEU A 347 22.05 3.88 10.85
CA LEU A 347 23.36 4.51 10.63
C LEU A 347 24.53 3.68 11.17
N LEU A 348 24.29 2.88 12.21
CA LEU A 348 25.30 2.01 12.81
C LEU A 348 25.49 0.68 12.05
N ARG A 349 24.68 0.43 11.02
CA ARG A 349 24.74 -0.80 10.24
C ARG A 349 25.99 -0.82 9.35
N GLY A 350 26.79 -1.88 9.45
CA GLY A 350 28.05 -2.03 8.70
C GLY A 350 29.31 -1.63 9.48
N LEU A 351 29.17 -0.95 10.62
CA LEU A 351 30.28 -0.71 11.54
C LEU A 351 30.66 -2.01 12.27
N LEU A 352 31.96 -2.26 12.40
CA LEU A 352 32.54 -3.54 12.80
C LEU A 352 32.85 -3.60 14.30
N ASN A 353 33.39 -2.53 14.89
CA ASN A 353 33.75 -2.52 16.31
C ASN A 353 32.54 -2.23 17.21
N LYS A 354 31.80 -3.28 17.55
CA LYS A 354 30.57 -3.18 18.35
C LYS A 354 30.77 -2.65 19.77
N ALA A 355 31.96 -2.80 20.35
CA ALA A 355 32.22 -2.34 21.72
C ALA A 355 32.20 -0.80 21.84
N ASN A 356 32.44 -0.12 20.72
CA ASN A 356 32.50 1.34 20.65
C ASN A 356 31.22 1.97 20.07
N LEU A 357 30.17 1.20 19.81
CA LEU A 357 28.92 1.70 19.23
C LEU A 357 27.84 1.89 20.28
N TYR A 358 27.28 3.10 20.32
CA TYR A 358 26.19 3.45 21.21
C TYR A 358 25.03 4.02 20.41
N LEU A 359 23.81 3.71 20.85
CA LEU A 359 22.57 4.09 20.19
C LEU A 359 21.64 4.70 21.24
N SER A 360 21.28 5.95 21.08
CA SER A 360 20.17 6.54 21.84
C SER A 360 18.87 6.25 21.12
N THR A 361 17.98 5.53 21.80
CA THR A 361 16.61 5.29 21.34
C THR A 361 15.66 5.37 22.52
N LEU A 362 14.36 5.58 22.24
CA LEU A 362 13.35 5.75 23.27
C LEU A 362 12.97 4.43 23.96
N ASP A 363 13.40 3.30 23.41
CA ASP A 363 13.27 1.97 24.03
C ASP A 363 14.60 1.59 24.70
N SER A 364 14.53 1.11 25.95
CA SER A 364 15.68 0.64 26.75
C SER A 364 16.25 -0.69 26.28
#